data_AF-A0A3D2N5U0-F1
#
_entry.id   AF-A0A3D2N5U0-F1
#
_cell.length_a   1.000
_cell.length_b   1.000
_cell.length_c   1.000
_cell.angle_alpha   90.00
_cell.angle_beta   90.00
_cell.angle_gamma   90.00
#
_symmetry.space_group_name_H-M   'P 1'
#
loop_
_entity.id
_entity.type
_entity.pdbx_description
1 polymer ?
#
loop_
_entity_poly.entity_id
_entity_poly.type
_entity_poly.pdbx_seq_one_letter_code
_entity_poly.pdbx_strand_id
1 'polypeptide(L)'
;MDFSDSQFTKMQEDALRRVMEMQQRSRNAVSGEPPPSPTPQQKPPPNVLGSLFGGIKIDEEKALIALLIYILYKNGADIKLLLGLAYLLL
;
A
#
# COMPACT_ATOMS: atom_id res chain seq x y z
N MET A 1 -1.78 -9.10 36.78
CA MET A 1 -0.51 -9.40 36.09
C MET A 1 -0.55 -8.55 34.83
N ASP A 2 -0.24 -7.25 34.98
CA ASP A 2 -0.52 -6.19 33.98
C ASP A 2 0.77 -5.65 33.37
N PHE A 3 1.78 -6.52 33.27
CA PHE A 3 3.13 -6.19 32.83
C PHE A 3 3.27 -6.11 31.30
N SER A 4 2.23 -6.49 30.55
CA SER A 4 2.26 -6.47 29.08
C SER A 4 1.98 -5.07 28.50
N ASP A 5 0.99 -4.36 29.04
CA ASP A 5 0.56 -3.08 28.45
C ASP A 5 1.62 -1.98 28.66
N SER A 6 2.22 -1.94 29.83
CA SER A 6 3.32 -1.00 30.14
C SER A 6 4.60 -1.28 29.33
N GLN A 7 4.90 -2.56 29.05
CA GLN A 7 6.02 -2.96 28.20
C GLN A 7 5.75 -2.67 26.72
N PHE A 8 4.50 -2.79 26.29
CA PHE A 8 4.09 -2.45 24.93
C PHE A 8 4.24 -0.96 24.67
N THR A 9 3.81 -0.10 25.60
CA THR A 9 4.02 1.36 25.50
C THR A 9 5.50 1.72 25.39
N LYS A 10 6.37 1.12 26.21
CA LYS A 10 7.83 1.34 26.13
C LYS A 10 8.44 0.83 24.81
N MET A 11 7.93 -0.27 24.28
CA MET A 11 8.37 -0.81 22.99
C MET A 11 7.95 0.08 21.83
N GLN A 12 6.75 0.69 21.91
CA GLN A 12 6.29 1.67 20.93
C GLN A 12 7.16 2.94 20.95
N GLU A 13 7.50 3.44 22.14
CA GLU A 13 8.38 4.61 22.30
C GLU A 13 9.77 4.35 21.69
N ASP A 14 10.36 3.17 21.95
CA ASP A 14 11.65 2.79 21.38
C ASP A 14 11.56 2.58 19.85
N ALA A 15 10.48 1.97 19.36
CA ALA A 15 10.25 1.79 17.93
C ALA A 15 10.14 3.14 17.20
N LEU A 16 9.35 4.07 17.73
CA LEU A 16 9.20 5.42 17.17
C LEU A 16 10.54 6.16 17.13
N ARG A 17 11.32 6.09 18.22
CA ARG A 17 12.65 6.71 18.30
C ARG A 17 13.59 6.19 17.20
N ARG A 18 13.63 4.87 17.00
CA ARG A 18 14.45 4.23 15.96
C ARG A 18 13.97 4.54 14.55
N VAL A 19 12.65 4.66 14.34
CA VAL A 19 12.08 5.04 13.03
C VAL A 19 12.46 6.46 12.66
N MET A 20 12.39 7.41 13.60
CA MET A 20 12.83 8.79 13.37
C MET A 20 14.31 8.85 12.98
N GLU A 21 15.15 8.08 13.68
CA GLU A 21 16.56 7.96 13.35
C GLU A 21 16.80 7.34 11.97
N MET A 22 16.09 6.26 11.62
CA MET A 22 16.16 5.65 10.29
C MET A 22 15.68 6.58 9.19
N GLN A 23 14.62 7.36 9.43
CA GLN A 23 14.12 8.35 8.49
C GLN A 23 15.14 9.48 8.29
N GLN A 24 15.72 10.00 9.37
CA GLN A 24 16.79 11.00 9.29
C GLN A 24 17.98 10.48 8.47
N ARG A 25 18.44 9.27 8.79
CA ARG A 25 19.55 8.60 8.07
C ARG A 25 19.22 8.36 6.60
N SER A 26 17.99 7.93 6.29
CA SER A 26 17.52 7.70 4.91
C SER A 26 17.45 9.02 4.13
N ARG A 27 16.97 10.09 4.77
CA ARG A 27 16.84 11.42 4.16
C ARG A 27 18.22 12.03 3.86
N ASN A 28 19.19 11.80 4.74
CA ASN A 28 20.59 12.18 4.52
C ASN A 28 21.25 11.34 3.42
N ALA A 29 20.93 10.04 3.32
CA ALA A 29 21.42 9.16 2.25
C ALA A 29 20.86 9.55 0.86
N VAL A 30 19.60 9.99 0.78
CA VAL A 30 18.98 10.47 -0.47
C VAL A 30 19.52 11.86 -0.87
N SER A 31 19.96 12.67 0.10
CA SER A 31 20.48 14.03 -0.13
C SER A 31 21.98 14.10 -0.49
N GLY A 32 22.68 12.96 -0.54
CA GLY A 32 23.97 12.85 -1.25
C GLY A 32 25.27 12.84 -0.43
N GLU A 33 25.26 12.54 0.88
CA GLU A 33 26.50 12.39 1.65
C GLU A 33 26.75 10.92 2.08
N PRO A 34 27.88 10.29 1.71
CA PRO A 34 28.08 8.85 1.88
C PRO A 34 28.64 8.48 3.27
N PRO A 35 27.96 7.65 4.08
CA PRO A 35 28.62 6.91 5.15
C PRO A 35 29.32 5.65 4.62
N PRO A 36 30.35 5.13 5.31
CA PRO A 36 31.08 3.93 4.89
C PRO A 36 30.18 2.68 4.99
N SER A 37 30.23 1.87 3.93
CA SER A 37 29.63 0.54 3.66
C SER A 37 29.54 -0.43 4.86
N PRO A 38 28.60 -1.41 4.91
CA PRO A 38 28.22 -2.30 3.80
C PRO A 38 26.70 -2.38 3.48
N THR A 39 26.43 -2.61 2.21
CA THR A 39 25.13 -2.88 1.58
C THR A 39 24.36 -4.01 2.27
N PRO A 40 23.04 -3.87 2.42
CA PRO A 40 22.14 -4.51 1.48
C PRO A 40 21.31 -3.47 0.74
N GLN A 41 21.31 -3.60 -0.58
CA GLN A 41 20.46 -2.89 -1.52
C GLN A 41 19.11 -2.50 -0.90
N GLN A 42 18.92 -1.21 -0.66
CA GLN A 42 17.61 -0.66 -0.33
C GLN A 42 16.81 -0.65 -1.64
N LYS A 43 16.29 -1.83 -2.02
CA LYS A 43 15.15 -1.90 -2.94
C LYS A 43 14.09 -0.98 -2.34
N PRO A 44 13.48 -0.07 -3.13
CA PRO A 44 12.33 0.69 -2.66
C PRO A 44 11.35 -0.30 -2.02
N PRO A 45 10.69 0.05 -0.91
CA PRO A 45 9.70 -0.83 -0.32
C PRO A 45 8.81 -1.28 -1.49
N PRO A 46 8.68 -2.60 -1.72
CA PRO A 46 7.82 -3.06 -2.79
C PRO A 46 6.50 -2.39 -2.51
N ASN A 47 6.10 -1.52 -3.44
CA ASN A 47 4.84 -0.81 -3.34
C ASN A 47 3.83 -1.94 -3.45
N VAL A 48 3.49 -2.60 -2.33
CA VAL A 48 2.77 -3.88 -2.35
C VAL A 48 1.37 -3.63 -2.86
N LEU A 49 0.78 -2.48 -2.51
CA LEU A 49 -0.41 -1.95 -3.18
C LEU A 49 -0.14 -1.74 -4.68
N GLY A 50 0.89 -0.97 -5.05
CA GLY A 50 1.21 -0.75 -6.47
C GLY A 50 1.68 -1.98 -7.25
N SER A 51 2.06 -3.08 -6.61
CA SER A 51 2.45 -4.34 -7.24
C SER A 51 1.25 -5.28 -7.35
N LEU A 52 0.32 -5.20 -6.40
CA LEU A 52 -0.96 -5.91 -6.45
C LEU A 52 -1.93 -5.24 -7.45
N PHE A 53 -1.90 -3.91 -7.55
CA PHE A 53 -2.75 -3.12 -8.43
C PHE A 53 -2.06 -2.64 -9.72
N GLY A 54 -0.76 -2.35 -9.71
CA GLY A 54 -0.04 -1.77 -10.86
C GLY A 54 0.57 -2.79 -11.83
N GLY A 55 0.48 -4.08 -11.52
CA GLY A 55 0.80 -5.15 -12.49
C GLY A 55 -0.32 -5.38 -13.51
N ILE A 56 -1.54 -4.93 -13.19
CA ILE A 56 -2.68 -5.03 -14.11
C ILE A 56 -2.83 -3.65 -14.74
N LYS A 57 -2.50 -3.54 -16.04
CA LYS A 57 -2.77 -2.34 -16.85
C LYS A 57 -4.28 -2.17 -17.07
N ILE A 58 -5.05 -2.10 -15.98
CA ILE A 58 -6.48 -1.84 -16.03
C ILE A 58 -6.58 -0.33 -16.18
N ASP A 59 -7.05 0.12 -17.35
CA ASP A 59 -7.38 1.51 -17.55
C ASP A 59 -8.30 1.98 -16.42
N GLU A 60 -8.05 3.16 -15.89
CA GLU A 60 -8.78 3.72 -14.74
C GLU A 60 -10.30 3.67 -14.94
N GLU A 61 -10.74 3.85 -16.18
CA GLU A 61 -12.14 3.71 -16.62
C GLU A 61 -12.67 2.27 -16.44
N LYS A 62 -11.91 1.25 -16.86
CA LYS A 62 -12.31 -0.16 -16.69
C LYS A 62 -12.33 -0.58 -15.21
N ALA A 63 -11.43 -0.02 -14.40
CA ALA A 63 -11.42 -0.26 -12.95
C ALA A 63 -12.65 0.35 -12.27
N LEU A 64 -13.02 1.58 -12.63
CA LEU A 64 -14.25 2.24 -12.17
C LEU A 64 -15.50 1.48 -12.58
N ILE A 65 -15.57 1.03 -13.85
CA ILE A 65 -16.69 0.22 -14.36
C ILE A 65 -16.77 -1.12 -13.62
N ALA A 66 -15.65 -1.82 -13.42
CA ALA A 66 -15.61 -3.09 -12.70
C ALA A 66 -16.04 -2.93 -11.23
N LEU A 67 -15.61 -1.86 -10.55
CA LEU A 67 -16.03 -1.53 -9.19
C LEU A 67 -17.54 -1.23 -9.13
N LEU A 68 -18.07 -0.51 -10.12
CA LEU A 68 -19.49 -0.19 -10.20
C LEU A 68 -20.34 -1.46 -10.41
N ILE A 69 -19.92 -2.33 -11.34
CA ILE A 69 -20.54 -3.65 -11.56
C ILE A 69 -20.53 -4.45 -10.26
N TYR A 70 -19.43 -4.45 -9.51
CA TYR A 70 -19.31 -5.18 -8.24
C TYR A 70 -20.31 -4.68 -7.18
N ILE A 71 -20.43 -3.37 -7.00
CA ILE A 71 -21.39 -2.77 -6.06
C ILE A 71 -22.83 -3.07 -6.49
N LEU A 72 -23.13 -2.92 -7.78
CA LEU A 72 -24.46 -3.16 -8.34
C LEU A 72 -24.88 -4.63 -8.26
N TYR A 73 -23.94 -5.56 -8.53
CA TYR A 73 -24.16 -6.99 -8.36
C TYR A 73 -24.57 -7.34 -6.93
N LYS A 74 -23.86 -6.77 -5.94
CA LYS A 74 -24.13 -7.02 -4.51
C LYS A 74 -25.47 -6.42 -4.06
N ASN A 75 -25.88 -5.30 -4.65
CA ASN A 75 -27.17 -4.65 -4.38
C ASN A 75 -28.34 -5.24 -5.17
N GLY A 76 -28.09 -6.27 -6.01
CA GLY A 76 -29.14 -6.91 -6.80
C GLY A 76 -29.70 -6.04 -7.92
N ALA A 77 -28.86 -5.18 -8.51
CA ALA A 77 -29.24 -4.35 -9.65
C ALA A 77 -29.65 -5.18 -10.88
N ASP A 78 -30.42 -4.58 -11.79
CA ASP A 78 -30.96 -5.25 -12.98
C ASP A 78 -29.87 -5.99 -13.79
N ILE A 79 -30.13 -7.26 -14.10
CA ILE A 79 -29.23 -8.12 -14.88
C ILE A 79 -28.93 -7.53 -16.27
N LYS A 80 -29.91 -6.83 -16.87
CA LYS A 80 -29.74 -6.12 -18.15
C LYS A 80 -28.76 -4.95 -18.03
N LEU A 81 -28.79 -4.24 -16.90
CA LEU A 81 -27.87 -3.15 -16.60
C LEU A 81 -26.45 -3.68 -16.37
N LEU A 82 -26.34 -4.78 -15.62
CA LEU A 82 -25.07 -5.44 -15.34
C LEU A 82 -24.40 -5.96 -16.62
N LEU A 83 -25.19 -6.58 -17.52
CA LEU A 83 -24.74 -7.02 -18.84
C LEU A 83 -24.33 -5.86 -19.75
N GLY A 84 -25.03 -4.73 -19.69
CA GLY A 84 -24.66 -3.53 -20.46
C GLY A 84 -23.31 -2.96 -20.02
N LEU A 85 -23.08 -2.86 -18.71
CA LEU A 85 -21.78 -2.41 -18.17
C LEU A 85 -20.67 -3.43 -18.44
N ALA A 86 -20.96 -4.73 -18.34
CA ALA A 86 -20.00 -5.78 -18.69
C ALA A 86 -19.65 -5.77 -20.18
N TYR A 87 -20.62 -5.46 -21.06
CA TYR A 87 -20.39 -5.30 -22.50
C TYR A 87 -19.50 -4.10 -22.82
N LEU A 88 -19.59 -3.01 -22.05
CA LEU A 88 -18.73 -1.84 -22.18
C LEU A 88 -17.27 -2.13 -21.76
N LEU A 89 -17.07 -3.15 -20.92
CA LEU A 89 -15.74 -3.59 -20.48
C LEU A 89 -15.02 -4.44 -21.53
N LEU A 90 -15.76 -5.11 -22.43
CA LEU A 90 -15.26 -5.92 -23.54
C LEU A 90 -14.69 -5.05 -24.66
#